data_AF-A0A0L0DVI8-F1
#
_entry.id   AF-A0A0L0DVI8-F1
#
_cell.length_a   1.000
_cell.length_b   1.000
_cell.length_c   1.000
_cell.angle_alpha   90.00
_cell.angle_beta   90.00
_cell.angle_gamma   90.00
#
_symmetry.space_group_name_H-M   'P 1'
#
loop_
_entity.id
_entity.type
_entity.pdbx_description
1 polymer ?
#
loop_
_entity_poly.entity_id
_entity_poly.type
_entity_poly.pdbx_seq_one_letter_code
_entity_poly.pdbx_strand_id
1 'polypeptide(L)'
;MANAVPNSTLYVNNLNEKESLYEAFAPYGSVLEVAAKKSLRMRGQAFVTFATVVQATQAMQKMQGSVFFDKPMHIAYAKDKSDAAAKAEGNLEAHQEARKKRKAEAEAAAAGQMPESEENPAAKRQHRSMADSEAPAAASEASAPVAGSLMPSQTLLLQDLPQACDTDMLTTLFWQFPGFKTVTLPPGDRRVAFVEFEDVAQASVAHTSMQGFDLQGSKLAVTFAHSA
;
A
#
# COMPACT_ATOMS: atom_id res chain seq x y z
N MET A 1 10.91 3.33 16.16
CA MET A 1 12.00 2.63 15.45
C MET A 1 11.76 1.14 15.61
N ALA A 2 11.51 0.40 14.52
CA ALA A 2 11.18 -1.02 14.61
C ALA A 2 12.46 -1.86 14.78
N ASN A 3 12.67 -2.41 15.98
CA ASN A 3 13.71 -3.42 16.21
C ASN A 3 13.30 -4.74 15.57
N ALA A 4 13.58 -4.89 14.28
CA ALA A 4 13.47 -6.17 13.58
C ALA A 4 14.55 -7.13 14.10
N VAL A 5 14.19 -8.41 14.24
CA VAL A 5 15.10 -9.46 14.70
C VAL A 5 16.27 -9.59 13.72
N PRO A 6 17.54 -9.62 14.19
CA PRO A 6 18.70 -9.77 13.31
C PRO A 6 18.62 -11.03 12.44
N ASN A 7 18.76 -10.85 11.13
CA ASN A 7 18.65 -11.90 10.12
C ASN A 7 19.85 -11.81 9.15
N SER A 8 20.30 -12.95 8.63
CA SER A 8 21.32 -13.00 7.57
C SER A 8 20.78 -12.58 6.20
N THR A 9 19.46 -12.53 6.06
CA THR A 9 18.78 -11.97 4.89
C THR A 9 18.34 -10.53 5.16
N LEU A 10 18.74 -9.62 4.26
CA LEU A 10 18.27 -8.24 4.22
C LEU A 10 17.18 -8.09 3.16
N TYR A 11 16.13 -7.35 3.49
CA TYR A 11 15.19 -6.79 2.54
C TYR A 11 15.66 -5.38 2.17
N VAL A 12 15.71 -5.08 0.88
CA VAL A 12 16.14 -3.78 0.34
C VAL A 12 15.03 -3.25 -0.55
N ASN A 13 14.61 -2.00 -0.33
CA ASN A 13 13.63 -1.30 -1.15
C ASN A 13 14.12 0.09 -1.58
N ASN A 14 13.31 0.75 -2.43
CA ASN A 14 13.64 1.98 -3.14
C ASN A 14 14.79 1.84 -4.17
N LEU A 15 14.97 0.64 -4.72
CA LEU A 15 16.01 0.35 -5.71
C LEU A 15 15.59 0.71 -7.15
N ASN A 16 16.61 0.89 -8.00
CA ASN A 16 16.44 0.91 -9.46
C ASN A 16 16.51 -0.52 -10.02
N GLU A 17 15.85 -0.80 -11.15
CA GLU A 17 15.76 -2.16 -11.73
C GLU A 17 17.00 -2.62 -12.50
N LYS A 18 17.88 -1.69 -12.86
CA LYS A 18 18.91 -1.91 -13.89
C LYS A 18 20.23 -2.52 -13.36
N GLU A 19 20.30 -2.84 -12.07
CA GLU A 19 21.56 -2.75 -11.32
C GLU A 19 22.03 -4.02 -10.58
N SER A 20 23.35 -4.19 -10.56
CA SER A 20 24.06 -5.31 -9.91
C SER A 20 24.21 -5.10 -8.40
N LEU A 21 23.13 -5.37 -7.64
CA LEU A 21 23.19 -5.34 -6.16
C LEU A 21 24.32 -6.20 -5.56
N TYR A 22 24.70 -7.28 -6.24
CA TYR A 22 25.81 -8.14 -5.81
C TYR A 22 27.12 -7.34 -5.64
N GLU A 23 27.46 -6.47 -6.59
CA GLU A 23 28.69 -5.66 -6.55
C GLU A 23 28.66 -4.62 -5.44
N ALA A 24 27.49 -4.01 -5.20
CA ALA A 24 27.28 -3.05 -4.11
C ALA A 24 27.40 -3.70 -2.72
N PHE A 25 27.04 -4.99 -2.58
CA PHE A 25 26.99 -5.68 -1.29
C PHE A 25 28.20 -6.61 -1.00
N ALA A 26 28.92 -7.06 -2.02
CA ALA A 26 30.11 -7.91 -1.88
C ALA A 26 31.22 -7.35 -0.96
N PRO A 27 31.51 -6.02 -0.90
CA PRO A 27 32.52 -5.48 0.01
C PRO A 27 32.22 -5.68 1.51
N TYR A 28 30.97 -5.99 1.87
CA TYR A 28 30.53 -6.11 3.27
C TYR A 28 30.38 -7.56 3.74
N GLY A 29 30.52 -8.55 2.85
CA GLY A 29 30.44 -9.97 3.22
C GLY A 29 30.21 -10.91 2.05
N SER A 30 30.16 -12.21 2.36
CA SER A 30 29.90 -13.26 1.38
C SER A 30 28.40 -13.31 1.08
N VAL A 31 28.00 -12.76 -0.07
CA VAL A 31 26.63 -12.79 -0.57
C VAL A 31 26.35 -14.17 -1.17
N LEU A 32 25.40 -14.91 -0.60
CA LEU A 32 24.97 -16.22 -1.06
C LEU A 32 23.95 -16.15 -2.21
N GLU A 33 23.01 -15.20 -2.12
CA GLU A 33 21.92 -15.06 -3.08
C GLU A 33 21.42 -13.61 -3.12
N VAL A 34 21.13 -13.11 -4.33
CA VAL A 34 20.39 -11.87 -4.56
C VAL A 34 19.10 -12.20 -5.30
N ALA A 35 17.97 -12.09 -4.60
CA ALA A 35 16.64 -12.37 -5.15
C ALA A 35 15.90 -11.05 -5.45
N ALA A 36 16.06 -10.54 -6.67
CA ALA A 36 15.31 -9.41 -7.20
C ALA A 36 14.28 -9.90 -8.24
N LYS A 37 12.99 -9.66 -8.01
CA LYS A 37 11.91 -10.13 -8.90
C LYS A 37 11.36 -8.98 -9.74
N LYS A 38 11.30 -9.16 -11.06
CA LYS A 38 10.80 -8.17 -12.03
C LYS A 38 9.27 -8.05 -12.09
N SER A 39 8.53 -8.54 -11.09
CA SER A 39 7.07 -8.38 -11.05
C SER A 39 6.69 -6.99 -10.57
N LEU A 40 5.57 -6.44 -11.04
CA LEU A 40 5.15 -5.07 -10.74
C LEU A 40 5.13 -4.76 -9.22
N ARG A 41 4.71 -5.74 -8.41
CA ARG A 41 4.68 -5.67 -6.93
C ARG A 41 6.06 -5.76 -6.25
N MET A 42 7.08 -6.32 -6.91
CA MET A 42 8.45 -6.46 -6.39
C MET A 42 9.45 -5.50 -7.07
N ARG A 43 8.97 -4.64 -7.98
CA ARG A 43 9.78 -3.62 -8.66
C ARG A 43 10.44 -2.70 -7.63
N GLY A 44 11.75 -2.50 -7.78
CA GLY A 44 12.55 -1.71 -6.84
C GLY A 44 12.71 -2.35 -5.45
N GLN A 45 12.48 -3.66 -5.32
CA GLN A 45 12.69 -4.44 -4.10
C GLN A 45 13.58 -5.67 -4.38
N ALA A 46 14.41 -6.03 -3.41
CA ALA A 46 15.25 -7.22 -3.47
C ALA A 46 15.47 -7.82 -2.09
N PHE A 47 15.83 -9.10 -2.07
CA PHE A 47 16.38 -9.76 -0.89
C PHE A 47 17.85 -10.10 -1.13
N VAL A 48 18.72 -9.72 -0.21
CA VAL A 48 20.17 -10.01 -0.24
C VAL A 48 20.48 -10.93 0.93
N THR A 49 20.92 -12.14 0.64
CA THR A 49 21.22 -13.17 1.64
C THR A 49 22.73 -13.27 1.84
N PHE A 50 23.21 -13.00 3.04
CA PHE A 50 24.61 -13.17 3.43
C PHE A 50 24.86 -14.52 4.11
N ALA A 51 26.13 -14.94 4.12
CA ALA A 51 26.57 -16.12 4.85
C ALA A 51 26.46 -15.99 6.38
N THR A 52 26.40 -14.78 6.93
CA THR A 52 26.35 -14.58 8.40
C THR A 52 25.55 -13.32 8.75
N VAL A 53 24.80 -13.37 9.86
CA VAL A 53 24.02 -12.24 10.39
C VAL A 53 24.90 -11.00 10.63
N VAL A 54 26.14 -11.18 11.11
CA VAL A 54 27.09 -10.08 11.34
C VAL A 54 27.41 -9.30 10.05
N GLN A 55 27.62 -10.01 8.93
CA GLN A 55 27.87 -9.39 7.62
C GLN A 55 26.62 -8.63 7.12
N ALA A 56 25.44 -9.21 7.29
CA ALA A 56 24.17 -8.54 6.98
C ALA A 56 23.97 -7.26 7.82
N THR A 57 24.27 -7.30 9.12
CA THR A 57 24.22 -6.13 10.01
C THR A 57 25.19 -5.04 9.57
N GLN A 58 26.42 -5.40 9.21
CA GLN A 58 27.45 -4.48 8.72
C GLN A 58 27.05 -3.83 7.39
N ALA A 59 26.57 -4.64 6.44
CA ALA A 59 26.05 -4.18 5.16
C ALA A 59 24.87 -3.22 5.33
N MET A 60 23.91 -3.57 6.20
CA MET A 60 22.77 -2.70 6.54
C MET A 60 23.26 -1.35 7.08
N GLN A 61 24.13 -1.34 8.10
CA GLN A 61 24.62 -0.09 8.70
C GLN A 61 25.41 0.80 7.74
N LYS A 62 26.12 0.22 6.76
CA LYS A 62 26.95 0.97 5.79
C LYS A 62 26.19 1.46 4.57
N MET A 63 25.20 0.69 4.10
CA MET A 63 24.44 0.99 2.88
C MET A 63 23.09 1.66 3.14
N GLN A 64 22.60 1.67 4.40
CA GLN A 64 21.33 2.33 4.75
C GLN A 64 21.35 3.81 4.38
N GLY A 65 20.40 4.24 3.55
CA GLY A 65 20.30 5.61 3.07
C GLY A 65 21.36 6.01 2.04
N SER A 66 22.26 5.12 1.63
CA SER A 66 23.21 5.40 0.55
C SER A 66 22.47 5.64 -0.77
N VAL A 67 22.92 6.64 -1.53
CA VAL A 67 22.29 7.00 -2.82
C VAL A 67 22.76 6.00 -3.87
N PHE A 68 21.83 5.21 -4.38
CA PHE A 68 22.05 4.20 -5.39
C PHE A 68 21.21 4.54 -6.62
N PHE A 69 21.86 5.09 -7.65
CA PHE A 69 21.22 5.58 -8.88
C PHE A 69 20.08 6.57 -8.60
N ASP A 70 20.47 7.71 -8.01
CA ASP A 70 19.65 8.87 -7.67
C ASP A 70 18.54 8.63 -6.62
N LYS A 71 18.47 7.43 -6.02
CA LYS A 71 17.51 7.11 -4.96
C LYS A 71 18.24 6.63 -3.69
N PRO A 72 17.93 7.16 -2.50
CA PRO A 72 18.47 6.63 -1.25
C PRO A 72 17.86 5.26 -0.97
N MET A 73 18.69 4.21 -0.94
CA MET A 73 18.21 2.86 -0.68
C MET A 73 17.81 2.69 0.79
N HIS A 74 16.80 1.87 1.05
CA HIS A 74 16.37 1.56 2.40
C HIS A 74 16.44 0.04 2.64
N ILE A 75 16.94 -0.34 3.80
CA ILE A 75 17.34 -1.69 4.16
C ILE A 75 16.74 -2.04 5.52
N ALA A 76 16.19 -3.24 5.61
CA ALA A 76 15.71 -3.83 6.86
C ALA A 76 16.06 -5.32 6.92
N TYR A 77 16.03 -5.94 8.09
CA TYR A 77 16.08 -7.41 8.18
C TYR A 77 14.83 -8.03 7.54
N ALA A 78 15.00 -9.13 6.81
CA ALA A 78 13.88 -9.89 6.29
C ALA A 78 13.08 -10.57 7.42
N LYS A 79 11.77 -10.74 7.21
CA LYS A 79 10.85 -11.35 8.19
C LYS A 79 11.07 -12.85 8.37
N ASP A 80 11.41 -13.56 7.30
CA ASP A 80 11.76 -14.98 7.29
C ASP A 80 13.23 -15.17 6.87
N LYS A 81 13.83 -16.32 7.18
CA LYS A 81 15.13 -16.74 6.60
C LYS A 81 14.94 -17.11 5.13
N SER A 82 15.93 -16.84 4.27
CA SER A 82 15.98 -17.35 2.89
C SER A 82 16.35 -18.83 2.80
N ASP A 83 15.92 -19.50 1.72
CA ASP A 83 16.32 -20.88 1.42
C ASP A 83 17.85 -21.02 1.28
N ALA A 84 18.55 -20.01 0.72
CA ALA A 84 20.01 -19.97 0.67
C ALA A 84 20.69 -19.83 2.05
N ALA A 85 20.07 -19.13 3.00
CA ALA A 85 20.58 -19.09 4.37
C ALA A 85 20.43 -20.46 5.05
N ALA A 86 19.27 -21.11 4.87
CA ALA A 86 19.05 -22.48 5.34
C ALA A 86 20.01 -23.49 4.69
N LYS A 87 20.43 -23.26 3.44
CA LYS A 87 21.46 -24.05 2.75
C LYS A 87 22.83 -23.93 3.39
N ALA A 88 23.27 -22.72 3.72
CA ALA A 88 24.55 -22.51 4.41
C ALA A 88 24.53 -23.07 5.85
N GLU A 89 23.37 -23.05 6.51
CA GLU A 89 23.16 -23.59 7.86
C GLU A 89 22.96 -25.12 7.88
N GLY A 90 22.99 -25.80 6.71
CA GLY A 90 22.82 -27.26 6.59
C GLY A 90 21.38 -27.76 6.79
N ASN A 91 20.39 -26.86 6.89
CA ASN A 91 19.00 -27.16 7.27
C ASN A 91 17.99 -26.87 6.13
N LEU A 92 18.41 -27.15 4.88
CA LEU A 92 17.65 -26.85 3.67
C LEU A 92 16.30 -27.57 3.59
N GLU A 93 16.27 -28.84 4.01
CA GLU A 93 15.13 -29.73 3.77
C GLU A 93 13.98 -29.36 4.69
N ALA A 94 14.21 -29.25 6.00
CA ALA A 94 13.19 -28.81 6.95
C ALA A 94 12.70 -27.37 6.68
N HIS A 95 13.56 -26.46 6.19
CA HIS A 95 13.13 -25.12 5.80
C HIS A 95 12.22 -25.15 4.57
N GLN A 96 12.58 -25.92 3.54
CA GLN A 96 11.73 -26.11 2.35
C GLN A 96 10.42 -26.81 2.70
N GLU A 97 10.41 -27.82 3.57
CA GLU A 97 9.18 -28.47 4.03
C GLU A 97 8.30 -27.51 4.84
N ALA A 98 8.86 -26.75 5.79
CA ALA A 98 8.12 -25.75 6.56
C ALA A 98 7.55 -24.63 5.66
N ARG A 99 8.24 -24.30 4.56
CA ARG A 99 7.77 -23.33 3.56
C ARG A 99 6.70 -23.92 2.64
N LYS A 100 6.86 -25.17 2.17
CA LYS A 100 5.84 -25.91 1.40
C LYS A 100 4.58 -26.10 2.23
N LYS A 101 4.70 -26.47 3.51
CA LYS A 101 3.57 -26.62 4.44
C LYS A 101 2.85 -25.31 4.66
N ARG A 102 3.55 -24.22 5.02
CA ARG A 102 2.94 -22.88 5.14
C ARG A 102 2.28 -22.39 3.84
N LYS A 103 2.87 -22.68 2.67
CA LYS A 103 2.26 -22.37 1.37
C LYS A 103 0.99 -23.19 1.15
N ALA A 104 1.04 -24.52 1.34
CA ALA A 104 -0.12 -25.41 1.16
C ALA A 104 -1.25 -25.10 2.15
N GLU A 105 -0.95 -24.72 3.38
CA GLU A 105 -1.92 -24.34 4.41
C GLU A 105 -2.58 -22.99 4.07
N ALA A 106 -1.82 -22.02 3.54
CA ALA A 106 -2.36 -20.77 3.01
C ALA A 106 -3.17 -20.97 1.71
N GLU A 107 -2.78 -21.91 0.85
CA GLU A 107 -3.47 -22.24 -0.41
C GLU A 107 -4.77 -23.00 -0.14
N ALA A 108 -4.79 -23.89 0.86
CA ALA A 108 -5.99 -24.56 1.36
C ALA A 108 -6.96 -23.58 2.06
N ALA A 109 -6.44 -22.65 2.86
CA ALA A 109 -7.24 -21.58 3.46
C ALA A 109 -7.85 -20.64 2.40
N ALA A 110 -7.14 -20.39 1.29
CA ALA A 110 -7.65 -19.59 0.17
C ALA A 110 -8.68 -20.35 -0.70
N ALA A 111 -8.60 -21.68 -0.78
CA ALA A 111 -9.54 -22.51 -1.53
C ALA A 111 -10.85 -22.84 -0.77
N GLY A 112 -10.88 -22.65 0.55
CA GLY A 112 -12.00 -23.05 1.42
C GLY A 112 -13.15 -22.05 1.58
N GLN A 113 -13.25 -21.01 0.75
CA GLN A 113 -14.21 -19.92 0.94
C GLN A 113 -15.14 -19.69 -0.26
N MET A 114 -16.08 -20.63 -0.45
CA MET A 114 -17.42 -20.32 -0.91
C MET A 114 -18.41 -20.66 0.21
N PRO A 115 -19.43 -19.84 0.42
CA PRO A 115 -20.77 -20.39 0.65
C PRO A 115 -21.77 -19.86 -0.38
N GLU A 116 -22.69 -20.74 -0.75
CA GLU A 116 -23.83 -20.47 -1.62
C GLU A 116 -24.81 -19.43 -1.04
N SER A 117 -25.63 -18.89 -1.95
CA SER A 117 -26.75 -17.98 -1.72
C SER A 117 -28.05 -18.69 -1.28
N GLU A 118 -29.10 -17.87 -1.06
CA GLU A 118 -30.52 -18.21 -0.77
C GLU A 118 -30.83 -18.46 0.73
N GLU A 119 -31.46 -17.51 1.44
CA GLU A 119 -32.93 -17.31 1.64
C GLU A 119 -33.51 -18.30 2.71
N ASN A 120 -34.39 -17.98 3.67
CA ASN A 120 -35.19 -16.81 4.13
C ASN A 120 -35.66 -17.18 5.60
N PRO A 121 -36.69 -16.62 6.29
CA PRO A 121 -37.24 -15.26 6.43
C PRO A 121 -37.43 -14.72 7.89
N ALA A 122 -37.72 -13.42 7.98
CA ALA A 122 -38.68 -12.74 8.90
C ALA A 122 -38.49 -12.59 10.45
N ALA A 123 -38.74 -11.34 10.88
CA ALA A 123 -39.19 -10.84 12.21
C ALA A 123 -38.15 -10.87 13.38
N LYS A 124 -38.14 -9.92 14.35
CA LYS A 124 -39.03 -8.80 14.74
C LYS A 124 -38.11 -7.71 15.40
N ARG A 125 -38.08 -6.43 14.98
CA ARG A 125 -38.82 -5.26 15.56
C ARG A 125 -39.12 -5.41 17.08
N GLN A 126 -38.96 -4.43 17.97
CA GLN A 126 -38.68 -2.98 17.88
C GLN A 126 -38.56 -2.37 19.30
N HIS A 127 -37.89 -1.20 19.46
CA HIS A 127 -38.13 -0.19 20.53
C HIS A 127 -37.86 -0.63 22.00
N ARG A 128 -37.66 0.23 23.02
CA ARG A 128 -37.80 1.69 23.28
C ARG A 128 -36.82 2.00 24.47
N SER A 129 -36.40 3.20 24.89
CA SER A 129 -36.95 4.57 24.89
C SER A 129 -35.78 5.57 25.13
N MET A 130 -35.81 6.84 24.67
CA MET A 130 -36.24 8.06 25.41
C MET A 130 -35.49 8.29 26.73
N ALA A 131 -35.01 9.47 27.14
CA ALA A 131 -34.86 10.83 26.56
C ALA A 131 -33.87 11.59 27.50
N ASP A 132 -33.52 12.88 27.44
CA ASP A 132 -34.11 14.07 26.80
C ASP A 132 -33.08 15.22 26.78
N SER A 133 -33.22 16.17 25.83
CA SER A 133 -32.77 17.58 25.84
C SER A 133 -31.30 17.97 26.19
N GLU A 134 -30.71 19.05 25.65
CA GLU A 134 -31.32 20.24 25.03
C GLU A 134 -30.41 20.83 23.93
N ALA A 135 -31.04 21.34 22.86
CA ALA A 135 -30.47 22.24 21.83
C ALA A 135 -31.18 23.62 21.99
N PRO A 136 -31.06 24.65 21.13
CA PRO A 136 -30.29 24.86 19.89
C PRO A 136 -29.50 26.22 19.95
N ALA A 137 -29.04 26.93 18.92
CA ALA A 137 -29.02 26.90 17.45
C ALA A 137 -27.70 27.57 16.97
N ALA A 138 -27.34 27.81 15.70
CA ALA A 138 -27.94 27.63 14.36
C ALA A 138 -26.75 27.38 13.35
N ALA A 139 -26.88 27.28 12.03
CA ALA A 139 -28.00 27.44 11.09
C ALA A 139 -27.87 26.44 9.91
N SER A 140 -29.00 26.19 9.23
CA SER A 140 -29.16 25.46 7.95
C SER A 140 -28.33 26.04 6.78
N GLU A 141 -28.11 25.39 5.62
CA GLU A 141 -28.66 24.16 4.98
C GLU A 141 -27.57 23.57 4.00
N ALA A 142 -27.68 22.47 3.22
CA ALA A 142 -28.81 21.59 2.86
C ALA A 142 -28.42 20.12 2.51
N SER A 143 -29.36 19.20 2.74
CA SER A 143 -29.80 18.06 1.91
C SER A 143 -28.83 17.12 1.13
N ALA A 144 -28.53 15.98 1.78
CA ALA A 144 -28.51 14.58 1.27
C ALA A 144 -27.41 14.07 0.29
N PRO A 145 -27.13 12.74 0.25
CA PRO A 145 -27.38 11.66 1.22
C PRO A 145 -26.08 11.09 1.85
N VAL A 146 -26.21 10.16 2.79
CA VAL A 146 -25.10 9.65 3.63
C VAL A 146 -24.19 8.67 2.89
N ALA A 147 -23.02 9.14 2.44
CA ALA A 147 -21.95 8.30 1.89
C ALA A 147 -20.63 8.54 2.64
N GLY A 148 -20.30 7.63 3.56
CA GLY A 148 -18.95 7.46 4.14
C GLY A 148 -18.22 8.72 4.60
N SER A 149 -18.53 9.21 5.81
CA SER A 149 -17.59 10.06 6.55
C SER A 149 -16.39 9.22 6.99
N LEU A 150 -15.49 8.97 6.03
CA LEU A 150 -14.17 8.41 6.26
C LEU A 150 -13.30 9.49 6.87
N MET A 151 -12.42 9.11 7.80
CA MET A 151 -11.52 10.05 8.46
C MET A 151 -10.76 10.88 7.42
N PRO A 152 -10.57 12.19 7.65
CA PRO A 152 -9.95 13.06 6.67
C PRO A 152 -8.53 12.57 6.41
N SER A 153 -8.23 12.31 5.14
CA SER A 153 -7.00 11.65 4.69
C SER A 153 -6.29 12.49 3.63
N GLN A 154 -5.02 12.16 3.37
CA GLN A 154 -4.19 12.82 2.36
C GLN A 154 -4.49 12.33 0.93
N THR A 155 -5.30 11.29 0.75
CA THR A 155 -5.58 10.69 -0.55
C THR A 155 -7.07 10.79 -0.86
N LEU A 156 -7.40 11.32 -2.03
CA LEU A 156 -8.75 11.38 -2.54
C LEU A 156 -8.96 10.31 -3.61
N LEU A 157 -9.99 9.48 -3.43
CA LEU A 157 -10.52 8.59 -4.44
C LEU A 157 -11.61 9.34 -5.21
N LEU A 158 -11.34 9.61 -6.48
CA LEU A 158 -12.32 10.05 -7.46
C LEU A 158 -13.02 8.82 -8.04
N GLN A 159 -14.32 8.93 -8.20
CA GLN A 159 -15.21 7.95 -8.81
C GLN A 159 -16.09 8.66 -9.86
N ASP A 160 -16.69 7.86 -10.75
CA ASP A 160 -17.50 8.30 -11.91
C ASP A 160 -16.76 9.21 -12.90
N LEU A 161 -15.47 8.92 -13.13
CA LEU A 161 -14.70 9.58 -14.19
C LEU A 161 -15.19 9.16 -15.59
N PRO A 162 -15.34 10.12 -16.53
CA PRO A 162 -15.71 9.80 -17.91
C PRO A 162 -14.53 9.14 -18.65
N GLN A 163 -14.84 8.29 -19.64
CA GLN A 163 -13.84 7.47 -20.35
C GLN A 163 -12.79 8.26 -21.16
N ALA A 164 -12.97 9.58 -21.32
CA ALA A 164 -12.04 10.50 -21.95
C ALA A 164 -11.23 11.34 -20.92
N CYS A 165 -11.27 10.97 -19.63
CA CYS A 165 -10.53 11.67 -18.59
C CYS A 165 -9.16 11.04 -18.36
N ASP A 166 -8.13 11.70 -18.88
CA ASP A 166 -6.74 11.30 -18.70
C ASP A 166 -6.11 11.87 -17.41
N THR A 167 -5.05 11.21 -16.95
CA THR A 167 -4.20 11.62 -15.81
C THR A 167 -3.73 13.07 -15.92
N ASP A 168 -3.43 13.55 -17.13
CA ASP A 168 -2.92 14.89 -17.40
C ASP A 168 -3.98 15.98 -17.18
N MET A 169 -5.23 15.71 -17.58
CA MET A 169 -6.35 16.61 -17.34
C MET A 169 -6.70 16.68 -15.84
N LEU A 170 -6.67 15.54 -15.14
CA LEU A 170 -6.80 15.52 -13.68
C LEU A 170 -5.64 16.24 -12.98
N THR A 171 -4.40 16.02 -13.45
CA THR A 171 -3.22 16.72 -12.92
C THR A 171 -3.40 18.23 -13.04
N THR A 172 -3.73 18.73 -14.23
CA THR A 172 -3.99 20.16 -14.47
C THR A 172 -5.11 20.70 -13.58
N LEU A 173 -6.21 19.95 -13.42
CA LEU A 173 -7.36 20.32 -12.61
C LEU A 173 -7.08 20.29 -11.10
N PHE A 174 -6.20 19.41 -10.61
CA PHE A 174 -5.80 19.40 -9.20
C PHE A 174 -4.61 20.30 -8.88
N TRP A 175 -3.82 20.71 -9.87
CA TRP A 175 -2.69 21.63 -9.72
C TRP A 175 -3.08 23.02 -9.20
N GLN A 176 -4.36 23.40 -9.33
CA GLN A 176 -4.91 24.62 -8.71
C GLN A 176 -4.93 24.56 -7.18
N PHE A 177 -4.90 23.36 -6.58
CA PHE A 177 -4.90 23.18 -5.13
C PHE A 177 -3.46 23.01 -4.61
N PRO A 178 -3.03 23.81 -3.62
CA PRO A 178 -1.69 23.70 -3.07
C PRO A 178 -1.47 22.34 -2.41
N GLY A 179 -0.26 21.79 -2.58
CA GLY A 179 0.13 20.49 -2.01
C GLY A 179 -0.38 19.27 -2.78
N PHE A 180 -0.89 19.42 -4.01
CA PHE A 180 -1.04 18.31 -4.94
C PHE A 180 0.31 17.59 -5.16
N LYS A 181 0.34 16.25 -5.04
CA LYS A 181 1.53 15.44 -5.34
C LYS A 181 1.40 14.65 -6.63
N THR A 182 0.43 13.74 -6.71
CA THR A 182 0.33 12.76 -7.81
C THR A 182 -1.13 12.37 -8.10
N VAL A 183 -1.42 12.04 -9.36
CA VAL A 183 -2.61 11.28 -9.75
C VAL A 183 -2.20 9.88 -10.21
N THR A 184 -2.86 8.85 -9.70
CA THR A 184 -2.69 7.45 -10.11
C THR A 184 -4.02 6.89 -10.62
N LEU A 185 -4.05 6.47 -11.88
CA LEU A 185 -5.18 5.74 -12.48
C LEU A 185 -4.85 4.24 -12.48
N PRO A 186 -5.61 3.38 -11.78
CA PRO A 186 -5.37 1.94 -11.81
C PRO A 186 -5.66 1.35 -13.21
N PRO A 187 -4.80 0.49 -13.75
CA PRO A 187 -5.06 -0.21 -15.01
C PRO A 187 -6.10 -1.33 -14.80
N GLY A 188 -7.38 -0.96 -14.85
CA GLY A 188 -8.52 -1.87 -14.76
C GLY A 188 -9.84 -1.09 -14.69
N ASP A 189 -9.92 -0.14 -13.76
CA ASP A 189 -11.12 0.62 -13.47
C ASP A 189 -11.08 2.01 -14.10
N ARG A 190 -11.50 2.13 -15.36
CA ARG A 190 -11.53 3.39 -16.15
C ARG A 190 -12.49 4.48 -15.63
N ARG A 191 -12.95 4.38 -14.39
CA ARG A 191 -13.87 5.32 -13.72
C ARG A 191 -13.39 5.75 -12.34
N VAL A 192 -12.21 5.32 -11.90
CA VAL A 192 -11.63 5.75 -10.62
C VAL A 192 -10.20 6.25 -10.77
N ALA A 193 -9.83 7.23 -9.96
CA ALA A 193 -8.47 7.74 -9.84
C ALA A 193 -8.15 8.07 -8.39
N PHE A 194 -6.90 7.91 -8.01
CA PHE A 194 -6.38 8.28 -6.69
C PHE A 194 -5.52 9.54 -6.83
N VAL A 195 -5.83 10.57 -6.06
CA VAL A 195 -5.08 11.83 -6.00
C VAL A 195 -4.46 11.95 -4.61
N GLU A 196 -3.13 12.04 -4.53
CA GLU A 196 -2.43 12.25 -3.26
C GLU A 196 -2.07 13.73 -3.07
N PHE A 197 -2.26 14.20 -1.83
CA PHE A 197 -1.86 15.51 -1.33
C PHE A 197 -0.74 15.40 -0.28
N GLU A 198 -0.11 16.53 0.02
CA GLU A 198 0.83 16.67 1.12
C GLU A 198 0.12 16.76 2.47
N ASP A 199 -0.92 17.59 2.58
CA ASP A 199 -1.69 17.78 3.82
C ASP A 199 -3.14 17.28 3.70
N VAL A 200 -3.66 16.77 4.81
CA VAL A 200 -5.07 16.40 5.00
C VAL A 200 -6.00 17.62 4.85
N ALA A 201 -5.56 18.79 5.31
CA ALA A 201 -6.29 20.05 5.17
C ALA A 201 -6.45 20.44 3.69
N GLN A 202 -5.40 20.30 2.89
CA GLN A 202 -5.40 20.57 1.45
C GLN A 202 -6.30 19.56 0.70
N ALA A 203 -6.18 18.27 1.03
CA ALA A 203 -7.08 17.23 0.51
C ALA A 203 -8.55 17.54 0.85
N SER A 204 -8.84 18.08 2.04
CA SER A 204 -10.20 18.44 2.46
C SER A 204 -10.78 19.64 1.69
N VAL A 205 -9.95 20.63 1.36
CA VAL A 205 -10.33 21.75 0.48
C VAL A 205 -10.61 21.23 -0.94
N ALA A 206 -9.68 20.44 -1.50
CA ALA A 206 -9.84 19.86 -2.83
C ALA A 206 -11.06 18.93 -2.93
N HIS A 207 -11.31 18.09 -1.93
CA HIS A 207 -12.52 17.27 -1.83
C HIS A 207 -13.78 18.12 -1.92
N THR A 208 -13.90 19.15 -1.07
CA THR A 208 -15.09 20.01 -1.03
C THR A 208 -15.31 20.78 -2.32
N SER A 209 -14.24 21.23 -2.98
CA SER A 209 -14.31 21.95 -4.25
C SER A 209 -14.57 21.06 -5.47
N MET A 210 -14.20 19.78 -5.41
CA MET A 210 -14.32 18.84 -6.54
C MET A 210 -15.48 17.86 -6.42
N GLN A 211 -16.11 17.75 -5.23
CA GLN A 211 -17.27 16.91 -5.01
C GLN A 211 -18.46 17.37 -5.86
N GLY A 212 -18.93 16.49 -6.75
CA GLY A 212 -20.05 16.77 -7.65
C GLY A 212 -19.70 17.66 -8.85
N PHE A 213 -18.40 17.90 -9.13
CA PHE A 213 -17.97 18.66 -10.29
C PHE A 213 -18.38 17.95 -11.59
N ASP A 214 -19.13 18.64 -12.46
CA ASP A 214 -19.56 18.10 -13.75
C ASP A 214 -18.42 18.12 -14.78
N LEU A 215 -17.72 17.00 -14.92
CA LEU A 215 -16.71 16.80 -15.94
C LEU A 215 -17.33 16.08 -17.15
N GLN A 216 -17.46 16.77 -18.28
CA GLN A 216 -18.03 16.24 -19.54
C GLN A 216 -19.44 15.64 -19.40
N GLY A 217 -20.22 16.06 -18.38
CA GLY A 217 -21.56 15.56 -18.09
C GLY A 217 -21.62 14.40 -17.10
N SER A 218 -20.48 13.94 -16.56
CA SER A 218 -20.40 13.03 -15.41
C SER A 218 -20.11 13.82 -14.13
N LYS A 219 -20.79 13.46 -13.03
CA LYS A 219 -20.58 14.10 -11.72
C LYS A 219 -19.48 13.36 -10.97
N LEU A 220 -18.31 13.98 -10.88
CA LEU A 220 -17.18 13.41 -10.13
C LEU A 220 -17.55 13.24 -8.66
N ALA A 221 -17.51 11.99 -8.18
CA ALA A 221 -17.69 11.68 -6.77
C ALA A 221 -16.31 11.55 -6.13
N VAL A 222 -15.95 12.50 -5.28
CA VAL A 222 -14.69 12.55 -4.55
C VAL A 222 -14.93 12.03 -3.13
N THR A 223 -14.03 11.17 -2.65
CA THR A 223 -14.13 10.52 -1.34
C THR A 223 -12.74 10.43 -0.72
N PHE A 224 -12.63 10.50 0.61
CA PHE A 224 -11.36 10.24 1.29
C PHE A 224 -11.02 8.75 1.20
N ALA A 225 -9.80 8.44 0.77
CA ALA A 225 -9.25 7.10 0.71
C ALA A 225 -7.97 7.00 1.55
N HIS A 226 -7.61 5.78 1.95
CA HIS A 226 -6.34 5.51 2.60
C HIS A 226 -5.40 4.89 1.56
N SER A 227 -4.32 5.60 1.18
CA SER A 227 -3.18 4.94 0.55
C SER A 227 -2.49 4.03 1.58
N ALA A 228 -1.99 2.88 1.13
CA ALA A 228 -1.40 1.83 1.96
C ALA A 228 0.04 1.52 1.53
#